data_AF-A0A815JIW3-F1
#
_entry.id   AF-A0A815JIW3-F1
#
_cell.length_a   1.000
_cell.length_b   1.000
_cell.length_c   1.000
_cell.angle_alpha   90.00
_cell.angle_beta   90.00
_cell.angle_gamma   90.00
#
_symmetry.space_group_name_H-M   'P 1'
#
loop_
_entity.id
_entity.type
_entity.pdbx_description
1 polymer ?
#
loop_
_entity_poly.entity_id
_entity_poly.type
_entity_poly.pdbx_seq_one_letter_code
_entity_poly.pdbx_strand_id
1 'polypeptide(L)'
;MATGQPSLVYLQNSGLGNIVNPIISLATPSIYGLPMLLLIGWRGEPGKPDEPQHRVQGPATPTALGIPFQSLPNNHDDAGQALEIARHYMKTTKGPYALLVKRETFLPYTLPKIDVDVEIRLPLTREQALECVMNHFRQ
;
A
#
# COMPACT_ATOMS: atom_id res chain seq x y z
N MET A 1 -0.90 21.20 5.77
CA MET A 1 -1.08 19.76 5.50
C MET A 1 -1.34 19.03 6.83
N ALA A 2 -2.27 18.07 6.87
CA ALA A 2 -2.98 17.70 8.10
C ALA A 2 -2.13 17.10 9.25
N THR A 3 -1.05 16.36 8.97
CA THR A 3 -0.22 15.72 10.03
C THR A 3 1.28 16.02 9.93
N GLY A 4 1.78 16.44 8.77
CA GLY A 4 3.21 16.68 8.52
C GLY A 4 4.10 15.42 8.54
N GLN A 5 3.51 14.23 8.73
CA GLN A 5 4.22 12.95 8.76
C GLN A 5 4.14 12.24 7.39
N PRO A 6 5.12 11.39 7.06
CA PRO A 6 5.04 10.55 5.87
C PRO A 6 3.80 9.65 5.87
N SER A 7 3.14 9.53 4.73
CA SER A 7 1.99 8.62 4.56
C SER A 7 2.46 7.19 4.30
N LEU A 8 1.67 6.19 4.72
CA LEU A 8 1.84 4.79 4.31
C LEU A 8 0.71 4.41 3.36
N VAL A 9 1.07 3.88 2.19
CA VAL A 9 0.11 3.36 1.20
C VAL A 9 0.39 1.88 0.99
N TYR A 10 -0.63 1.05 1.24
CA TYR A 10 -0.56 -0.39 1.02
C TYR A 10 -1.30 -0.78 -0.26
N LEU A 11 -0.65 -1.58 -1.11
CA LEU A 11 -1.23 -2.10 -2.34
C LEU A 11 -0.50 -3.38 -2.79
N GLN A 12 -0.94 -3.96 -3.90
CA GLN A 12 -0.26 -5.04 -4.61
C GLN A 12 0.08 -4.58 -6.05
N ASN A 13 0.85 -5.36 -6.82
CA ASN A 13 1.32 -4.99 -8.18
C ASN A 13 0.26 -4.27 -9.03
N SER A 14 -0.94 -4.84 -9.12
CA SER A 14 -2.04 -4.33 -9.97
C SER A 14 -2.52 -2.94 -9.55
N GLY A 15 -2.38 -2.60 -8.27
CA GLY A 15 -2.71 -1.27 -7.74
C GLY A 15 -1.81 -0.17 -8.29
N LEU A 16 -0.60 -0.49 -8.79
CA LEU A 16 0.34 0.51 -9.32
C LEU A 16 -0.25 1.27 -10.53
N GLY A 17 -0.96 0.57 -11.41
CA GLY A 17 -1.65 1.20 -12.54
C GLY A 17 -2.74 2.17 -12.10
N ASN A 18 -3.42 1.89 -10.98
CA ASN A 18 -4.49 2.74 -10.46
C ASN A 18 -3.96 4.02 -9.78
N ILE A 19 -2.71 3.99 -9.30
CA ILE A 19 -2.12 5.10 -8.53
C ILE A 19 -1.17 5.97 -9.33
N VAL A 20 -1.09 5.81 -10.67
CA VAL A 20 -0.24 6.66 -11.53
C VAL A 20 -0.49 8.15 -11.28
N ASN A 21 -1.75 8.60 -11.42
CA ASN A 21 -2.09 10.00 -11.22
C ASN A 21 -1.90 10.48 -9.77
N PRO A 22 -2.37 9.75 -8.74
CA PRO A 22 -2.09 10.10 -7.35
C PRO A 22 -0.61 10.23 -7.03
N ILE A 23 0.24 9.30 -7.48
CA ILE A 23 1.69 9.36 -7.23
C ILE A 23 2.31 10.55 -7.95
N ILE A 24 2.01 10.74 -9.25
CA ILE A 24 2.60 11.83 -10.02
C ILE A 24 2.18 13.17 -9.40
N SER A 25 0.89 13.38 -9.18
CA SER A 25 0.40 14.66 -8.66
C SER A 25 0.88 14.93 -7.23
N LEU A 26 0.84 13.96 -6.32
CA LEU A 26 1.07 14.21 -4.89
C LEU A 26 2.51 13.93 -4.44
N ALA A 27 3.10 12.82 -4.88
CA ALA A 27 4.35 12.34 -4.30
C ALA A 27 5.60 12.86 -5.04
N THR A 28 5.46 13.28 -6.31
CA THR A 28 6.60 13.78 -7.09
C THR A 28 7.23 15.02 -6.43
N PRO A 29 8.55 15.01 -6.13
CA PRO A 29 9.23 16.12 -5.45
C PRO A 29 9.08 17.47 -6.13
N SER A 30 9.00 17.50 -7.47
CA SER A 30 8.84 18.74 -8.25
C SER A 30 7.41 19.27 -8.32
N ILE A 31 6.42 18.56 -7.76
CA ILE A 31 5.01 18.96 -7.75
C ILE A 31 4.58 19.32 -6.33
N TYR A 32 4.10 18.35 -5.53
CA TYR A 32 3.80 18.57 -4.11
C TYR A 32 4.85 17.98 -3.17
N GLY A 33 5.63 17.00 -3.62
CA GLY A 33 6.69 16.38 -2.81
C GLY A 33 6.21 15.83 -1.47
N LEU A 34 5.08 15.11 -1.48
CA LEU A 34 4.59 14.48 -0.25
C LEU A 34 5.39 13.21 0.02
N PRO A 35 6.09 13.10 1.17
CA PRO A 35 6.79 11.88 1.53
C PRO A 35 5.79 10.73 1.71
N MET A 36 5.98 9.63 0.98
CA MET A 36 5.10 8.45 1.04
C MET A 36 5.88 7.15 1.01
N LEU A 37 5.58 6.26 1.95
CA LEU A 37 6.04 4.89 1.93
C LEU A 37 5.01 4.03 1.20
N LEU A 38 5.43 3.38 0.12
CA LEU A 38 4.61 2.42 -0.61
C LEU A 38 4.99 1.02 -0.14
N LEU A 39 4.07 0.31 0.50
CA LEU A 39 4.23 -1.10 0.84
C LEU A 39 3.47 -1.93 -0.19
N ILE A 40 4.21 -2.59 -1.09
CA ILE A 40 3.67 -3.22 -2.29
C ILE A 40 3.81 -4.74 -2.17
N GLY A 41 2.69 -5.47 -2.06
CA GLY A 41 2.67 -6.93 -2.17
C GLY A 41 3.11 -7.38 -3.56
N TRP A 42 4.29 -8.02 -3.66
CA TRP A 42 4.96 -8.38 -4.89
C TRP A 42 4.56 -9.78 -5.37
N ARG A 43 3.55 -9.83 -6.24
CA ARG A 43 3.11 -11.08 -6.91
C ARG A 43 4.00 -11.38 -8.12
N GLY A 44 4.20 -12.65 -8.44
CA GLY A 44 5.02 -13.04 -9.60
C GLY A 44 6.48 -12.56 -9.55
N GLU A 45 7.10 -12.52 -8.37
CA GLU A 45 8.54 -12.30 -8.22
C GLU A 45 9.32 -13.21 -9.20
N PRO A 46 10.37 -12.71 -9.88
CA PRO A 46 11.18 -13.52 -10.79
C PRO A 46 11.65 -14.84 -10.15
N GLY A 47 11.43 -15.95 -10.85
CA GLY A 47 11.78 -17.29 -10.37
C GLY A 47 10.73 -17.95 -9.46
N LYS A 48 9.58 -17.31 -9.21
CA LYS A 48 8.47 -17.90 -8.44
C LYS A 48 7.22 -18.09 -9.32
N PRO A 49 6.64 -19.31 -9.35
CA PRO A 49 5.37 -19.55 -10.02
C PRO A 49 4.23 -18.73 -9.41
N ASP A 50 3.40 -18.15 -10.25
CA ASP A 50 2.19 -17.41 -9.89
C ASP A 50 1.25 -17.37 -11.11
N GLU A 51 0.07 -16.80 -10.97
CA GLU A 51 -0.94 -16.70 -12.03
C GLU A 51 -0.39 -16.05 -13.31
N PRO A 52 -0.94 -16.38 -14.50
CA PRO A 52 -0.41 -15.92 -15.79
C PRO A 52 -0.16 -14.42 -15.88
N GLN A 53 -1.08 -13.59 -15.35
CA GLN A 53 -0.95 -12.13 -15.32
C GLN A 53 0.20 -11.65 -14.42
N HIS A 54 0.47 -12.36 -13.33
CA HIS A 54 1.55 -12.02 -12.40
C HIS A 54 2.92 -12.32 -12.99
N ARG A 55 3.05 -13.30 -13.90
CA ARG A 55 4.32 -13.58 -14.61
C ARG A 55 4.79 -12.40 -15.45
N VAL A 56 3.87 -11.57 -15.93
CA VAL A 56 4.18 -10.35 -16.68
C VAL A 56 4.34 -9.16 -15.74
N GLN A 57 3.41 -8.98 -14.80
CA GLN A 57 3.43 -7.81 -13.90
C GLN A 57 4.56 -7.84 -12.88
N GLY A 58 4.90 -9.01 -12.34
CA GLY A 58 5.90 -9.15 -11.28
C GLY A 58 7.27 -8.60 -11.67
N PRO A 59 7.88 -9.03 -12.79
CA PRO A 59 9.14 -8.46 -13.27
C PRO A 59 9.10 -6.96 -13.56
N ALA A 60 7.94 -6.43 -13.99
CA ALA A 60 7.76 -5.01 -14.30
C ALA A 60 7.50 -4.13 -13.06
N THR A 61 7.02 -4.71 -11.96
CA THR A 61 6.59 -4.01 -10.74
C THR A 61 7.66 -3.06 -10.17
N PRO A 62 8.94 -3.46 -10.02
CA PRO A 62 9.93 -2.61 -9.37
C PRO A 62 10.22 -1.32 -10.13
N THR A 63 10.09 -1.32 -11.45
CA THR A 63 10.41 -0.17 -12.31
C THR A 63 9.18 0.57 -12.82
N ALA A 64 7.97 0.09 -12.53
CA ALA A 64 6.73 0.55 -13.17
C ALA A 64 6.48 2.06 -13.09
N LEU A 65 6.88 2.70 -11.98
CA LEU A 65 6.68 4.13 -11.74
C LEU A 65 7.99 4.90 -11.55
N GLY A 66 9.16 4.27 -11.75
CA GLY A 66 10.46 4.91 -11.51
C GLY A 66 10.71 5.33 -10.05
N ILE A 67 10.00 4.72 -9.09
CA ILE A 67 10.13 5.00 -7.65
C ILE A 67 11.28 4.17 -7.08
N PRO A 68 12.21 4.75 -6.30
CA PRO A 68 13.23 3.97 -5.62
C PRO A 68 12.62 2.93 -4.70
N PHE A 69 13.16 1.72 -4.76
CA PHE A 69 12.59 0.58 -4.06
C PHE A 69 13.69 -0.34 -3.50
N GLN A 70 13.28 -1.18 -2.57
CA GLN A 70 13.99 -2.41 -2.22
C GLN A 70 12.99 -3.49 -1.80
N SER A 71 13.43 -4.75 -1.77
CA SER A 71 12.63 -5.80 -1.15
C SER A 71 12.62 -5.63 0.36
N LEU A 72 11.47 -5.85 1.00
CA LEU A 72 11.38 -5.93 2.45
C LEU A 72 12.04 -7.24 2.92
N PRO A 73 13.07 -7.18 3.78
CA PRO A 73 13.66 -8.38 4.37
C PRO A 73 12.66 -9.14 5.25
N ASN A 74 12.84 -10.46 5.35
CA ASN A 74 11.96 -11.36 6.12
C ASN A 74 12.42 -11.58 7.57
N ASN A 75 13.44 -10.85 8.03
CA ASN A 75 13.89 -10.84 9.43
C ASN A 75 13.74 -9.43 10.02
N HIS A 76 13.61 -9.37 11.35
CA HIS A 76 13.22 -8.15 12.05
C HIS A 76 14.29 -7.05 11.95
N ASP A 77 15.57 -7.40 12.14
CA ASP A 77 16.66 -6.43 12.18
C ASP A 77 16.87 -5.77 10.81
N ASP A 78 16.93 -6.57 9.74
CA ASP A 78 17.10 -6.05 8.39
C ASP A 78 15.84 -5.31 7.90
N ALA A 79 14.65 -5.74 8.32
CA ALA A 79 13.42 -4.99 8.05
C ALA A 79 13.44 -3.61 8.72
N GLY A 80 13.95 -3.52 9.95
CA GLY A 80 14.19 -2.25 10.64
C GLY A 80 15.13 -1.34 9.86
N GLN A 81 16.26 -1.87 9.38
CA GLN A 81 17.21 -1.13 8.54
C GLN A 81 16.56 -0.67 7.23
N ALA A 82 15.77 -1.52 6.59
CA ALA A 82 15.07 -1.19 5.35
C ALA A 82 14.08 -0.02 5.54
N LEU A 83 13.36 0.00 6.67
CA LEU A 83 12.47 1.09 7.04
C LEU A 83 13.25 2.38 7.31
N GLU A 84 14.41 2.31 7.94
CA GLU A 84 15.26 3.47 8.20
C GLU A 84 15.82 4.09 6.91
N ILE A 85 16.26 3.26 5.96
CA ILE A 85 16.67 3.72 4.62
C ILE A 85 15.52 4.45 3.93
N ALA A 86 14.32 3.84 3.90
CA ALA A 86 13.13 4.45 3.31
C ALA A 86 12.78 5.78 3.99
N ARG A 87 12.80 5.80 5.33
CA ARG A 87 12.54 6.99 6.14
C ARG A 87 13.53 8.11 5.85
N HIS A 88 14.82 7.79 5.78
CA HIS A 88 15.87 8.74 5.46
C HIS A 88 15.65 9.34 4.07
N TYR A 89 15.47 8.48 3.05
CA TYR A 89 15.21 8.90 1.68
C TYR A 89 14.02 9.86 1.59
N MET A 90 12.86 9.46 2.12
CA MET A 90 11.62 10.25 2.11
C MET A 90 11.80 11.61 2.80
N LYS A 91 12.57 11.68 3.90
CA LYS A 91 12.87 12.93 4.59
C LYS A 91 13.74 13.86 3.75
N THR A 92 14.76 13.32 3.09
CA THR A 92 15.74 14.10 2.32
C THR A 92 15.23 14.55 0.96
N THR A 93 14.53 13.68 0.24
CA THR A 93 14.13 13.93 -1.16
C THR A 93 12.71 14.46 -1.29
N LYS A 94 11.90 14.32 -0.23
CA LYS A 94 10.45 14.60 -0.26
C LYS A 94 9.71 13.79 -1.34
N GLY A 95 10.25 12.64 -1.72
CA GLY A 95 9.66 11.74 -2.72
C GLY A 95 9.09 10.45 -2.10
N PRO A 96 8.40 9.63 -2.92
CA PRO A 96 7.95 8.31 -2.50
C PRO A 96 9.13 7.32 -2.43
N TYR A 97 9.01 6.32 -1.58
CA TYR A 97 9.91 5.17 -1.52
C TYR A 97 9.09 3.89 -1.42
N ALA A 98 9.51 2.83 -2.11
CA ALA A 98 8.77 1.57 -2.15
C ALA A 98 9.49 0.42 -1.42
N LEU A 99 8.71 -0.39 -0.69
CA LEU A 99 9.11 -1.66 -0.13
C LEU A 99 8.30 -2.76 -0.80
N LEU A 100 8.99 -3.66 -1.51
CA LEU A 100 8.38 -4.81 -2.17
C LEU A 100 8.29 -5.98 -1.19
N VAL A 101 7.08 -6.43 -0.90
CA VAL A 101 6.80 -7.50 0.04
C VAL A 101 6.62 -8.81 -0.72
N LYS A 102 7.57 -9.74 -0.56
CA LYS A 102 7.51 -11.07 -1.16
C LYS A 102 6.47 -11.93 -0.44
N ARG A 103 6.04 -13.03 -1.08
CA ARG A 103 5.24 -14.05 -0.39
C ARG A 103 6.02 -14.55 0.83
N GLU A 104 5.30 -14.90 1.90
CA GLU A 104 5.87 -15.45 3.14
C GLU A 104 6.84 -14.50 3.89
N THR A 105 6.80 -13.20 3.60
CA THR A 105 7.56 -12.19 4.37
C THR A 105 7.02 -12.05 5.80
N PHE A 106 5.71 -12.14 5.99
CA PHE A 106 5.07 -12.03 7.29
C PHE A 106 4.64 -13.40 7.81
N LEU A 107 4.72 -13.56 9.14
CA LEU A 107 4.19 -14.75 9.81
C LEU A 107 2.66 -14.84 9.61
N PRO A 108 2.10 -16.07 9.62
CA PRO A 108 0.65 -16.23 9.65
C PRO A 108 0.05 -15.44 10.80
N TYR A 109 -0.95 -14.62 10.49
CA TYR A 109 -1.69 -13.84 11.47
C TYR A 109 -3.12 -14.34 11.55
N THR A 110 -3.47 -14.90 12.70
CA THR A 110 -4.86 -15.23 13.02
C THR A 110 -5.50 -13.98 13.59
N LEU A 111 -6.48 -13.43 12.88
CA LEU A 111 -7.31 -12.36 13.44
C LEU A 111 -7.91 -12.87 14.77
N PRO A 112 -7.66 -12.19 15.89
CA PRO A 112 -8.32 -12.55 17.14
C PRO A 112 -9.82 -12.50 16.88
N LYS A 113 -10.52 -13.55 17.30
CA LYS A 113 -11.98 -13.51 17.35
C LYS A 113 -12.32 -12.40 18.34
N ILE A 114 -12.79 -11.27 17.82
CA ILE A 114 -13.46 -10.29 18.65
C ILE A 114 -14.73 -11.00 19.08
N ASP A 115 -14.85 -11.33 20.38
CA ASP A 115 -16.14 -11.67 20.95
C ASP A 115 -17.04 -10.47 20.67
N VAL A 116 -17.98 -10.65 19.76
CA VAL A 116 -18.92 -9.61 19.31
C VAL A 116 -19.98 -9.32 20.39
N ASP A 117 -19.65 -9.53 21.67
CA ASP A 117 -20.42 -9.09 22.82
C ASP A 117 -20.21 -7.59 23.10
N VAL A 118 -19.22 -6.95 22.47
CA VAL A 118 -19.32 -5.53 22.16
C VAL A 118 -20.01 -5.43 20.82
N GLU A 119 -21.34 -5.35 20.88
CA GLU A 119 -22.21 -4.91 19.80
C GLU A 119 -21.61 -3.66 19.11
N ILE A 120 -20.78 -3.87 18.07
CA ILE A 120 -20.72 -2.91 16.99
C ILE A 120 -22.05 -3.11 16.25
N ARG A 121 -23.15 -2.61 16.85
CA ARG A 121 -24.39 -2.36 16.12
C ARG A 121 -24.05 -1.28 15.11
N LEU A 122 -23.50 -1.68 13.97
CA LEU A 122 -23.50 -0.83 12.81
C LEU A 122 -24.98 -0.47 12.59
N PRO A 123 -25.34 0.82 12.65
CA PRO A 123 -26.73 1.25 12.74
C PRO A 123 -27.51 0.92 11.46
N LEU A 124 -26.81 0.56 10.39
CA LEU A 124 -27.35 0.27 9.09
C LEU A 124 -26.71 -1.01 8.55
N THR A 125 -27.53 -1.87 7.97
CA THR A 125 -27.04 -2.86 7.01
C THR A 125 -26.48 -2.16 5.77
N ARG A 126 -25.73 -2.90 4.94
CA ARG A 126 -25.24 -2.38 3.65
C ARG A 126 -26.39 -1.80 2.82
N GLU A 127 -27.51 -2.49 2.78
CA GLU A 127 -28.71 -2.12 2.04
C GLU A 127 -29.33 -0.83 2.60
N GLN A 128 -29.48 -0.73 3.93
CA GLN A 128 -30.02 0.47 4.57
C GLN A 128 -29.12 1.70 4.37
N ALA A 129 -27.80 1.51 4.38
CA ALA A 129 -26.85 2.57 4.08
C ALA A 129 -26.97 3.05 2.62
N LEU A 130 -27.11 2.11 1.68
CA LEU A 130 -27.30 2.43 0.26
C LEU A 130 -28.63 3.16 0.02
N GLU A 131 -29.72 2.76 0.66
CA GLU A 131 -31.00 3.47 0.55
C GLU A 131 -30.91 4.90 1.07
N CYS A 132 -30.25 5.12 2.22
CA CYS A 132 -30.07 6.46 2.77
C CYS A 132 -29.33 7.37 1.79
N VAL A 133 -28.25 6.87 1.18
CA VAL A 133 -27.46 7.59 0.16
C VAL A 133 -28.30 7.86 -1.10
N MET A 134 -29.01 6.85 -1.62
CA MET A 134 -29.85 7.01 -2.82
C MET A 134 -30.99 8.00 -2.61
N ASN A 135 -31.62 7.99 -1.43
CA ASN A 135 -32.71 8.91 -1.09
C ASN A 135 -32.20 10.36 -0.94
N HIS A 136 -30.97 10.55 -0.46
CA HIS A 136 -30.35 11.87 -0.39
C HIS A 136 -30.11 12.48 -1.79
N PHE A 137 -29.74 11.66 -2.78
CA PHE A 137 -29.51 12.12 -4.17
C PHE A 137 -30.78 12.22 -5.04
N ARG A 138 -31.95 11.86 -4.50
CA ARG A 138 -33.25 11.96 -5.20
C ARG A 138 -34.04 13.23 -4.86
N GLN A 139 -33.50 14.10 -4.00
CA GLN A 139 -34.01 15.45 -3.74
C GLN A 139 -33.38 16.44 -4.72
#